data_AF-A0A9X9R1A0-F1
#
_entry.id   AF-A0A9X9R1A0-F1
#
_cell.length_a   1.000
_cell.length_b   1.000
_cell.length_c   1.000
_cell.angle_alpha   90.00
_cell.angle_beta   90.00
_cell.angle_gamma   90.00
#
_symmetry.space_group_name_H-M   'P 1'
#
loop_
_entity.id
_entity.type
_entity.pdbx_description
1 polymer ?
#
loop_
_entity_poly.entity_id
_entity_poly.type
_entity_poly.pdbx_seq_one_letter_code
_entity_poly.pdbx_strand_id
1 'polypeptide(L)'
;MPKGAQIAIQNDATNASRALFVLQGAGLITLNVSSDKLASQANIVENKKDITIKELDASQTARALKSVDAAIVNNNYAVPAKLDYKSSLYKEKADENAKQWFNILTGKKGWEKSPKAKAIKALVKAYQTDEVKKIIIKTSNGVDLPVWDK
;
A
#
# COMPACT_ATOMS: atom_id res chain seq x y z
N MET A 1 -6.08 5.46 19.47
CA MET A 1 -6.70 4.12 19.33
C MET A 1 -7.21 3.64 20.68
N PRO A 2 -8.53 3.43 20.81
CA PRO A 2 -9.15 2.88 22.02
C PRO A 2 -8.77 1.41 22.22
N LYS A 3 -9.07 0.87 23.40
CA LYS A 3 -9.00 -0.58 23.66
C LYS A 3 -10.18 -1.25 22.96
N GLY A 4 -9.97 -2.44 22.39
CA GLY A 4 -11.01 -3.15 21.62
C GLY A 4 -11.24 -2.60 20.21
N ALA A 5 -10.35 -1.74 19.72
CA ALA A 5 -10.52 -1.07 18.43
C ALA A 5 -10.62 -2.08 17.28
N GLN A 6 -11.47 -1.81 16.30
CA GLN A 6 -11.56 -2.57 15.06
C GLN A 6 -10.75 -1.89 13.96
N ILE A 7 -9.86 -2.64 13.33
CA ILE A 7 -9.05 -2.14 12.21
C ILE A 7 -9.29 -2.98 10.98
N ALA A 8 -9.73 -2.35 9.89
CA ALA A 8 -9.87 -2.99 8.59
C ALA A 8 -8.54 -3.04 7.83
N ILE A 9 -8.18 -4.20 7.29
CA ILE A 9 -7.02 -4.40 6.41
C ILE A 9 -7.42 -5.18 5.16
N GLN A 10 -6.55 -5.22 4.16
CA GLN A 10 -6.71 -6.02 2.95
C GLN A 10 -6.63 -7.52 3.28
N ASN A 11 -7.31 -8.35 2.50
CA ASN A 11 -7.35 -9.81 2.65
C ASN A 11 -6.47 -10.59 1.65
N ASP A 12 -5.85 -9.92 0.68
CA ASP A 12 -4.83 -10.55 -0.16
C ASP A 12 -3.49 -10.64 0.59
N ALA A 13 -2.77 -11.75 0.43
CA ALA A 13 -1.63 -12.11 1.29
C ALA A 13 -0.57 -11.00 1.40
N THR A 14 -0.18 -10.37 0.30
CA THR A 14 0.85 -9.33 0.27
C THR A 14 0.40 -8.03 0.93
N ASN A 15 -0.81 -7.53 0.63
CA ASN A 15 -1.28 -6.30 1.26
C ASN A 15 -1.68 -6.52 2.73
N ALA A 16 -2.22 -7.70 3.08
CA ALA A 16 -2.49 -8.08 4.47
C ALA A 16 -1.19 -8.05 5.28
N SER A 17 -0.13 -8.70 4.77
CA SER A 17 1.20 -8.68 5.38
C SER A 17 1.73 -7.25 5.55
N ARG A 18 1.67 -6.43 4.49
CA ARG A 18 2.10 -5.02 4.54
C ARG A 18 1.33 -4.24 5.60
N ALA A 19 0.02 -4.44 5.68
CA ALA A 19 -0.84 -3.79 6.66
C ALA A 19 -0.43 -4.16 8.10
N LEU A 20 -0.10 -5.42 8.36
CA LEU A 20 0.40 -5.85 9.67
C LEU A 20 1.72 -5.18 10.03
N PHE A 21 2.66 -5.04 9.08
CA PHE A 21 3.89 -4.29 9.32
C PHE A 21 3.66 -2.80 9.55
N VAL A 22 2.64 -2.20 8.90
CA VAL A 22 2.20 -0.83 9.20
C VAL A 22 1.69 -0.72 10.64
N LEU A 23 0.88 -1.67 11.12
CA LEU A 23 0.40 -1.69 12.50
C LEU A 23 1.54 -1.87 13.50
N GLN A 24 2.53 -2.72 13.19
CA GLN A 24 3.75 -2.85 14.00
C GLN A 24 4.55 -1.55 14.03
N GLY A 25 4.77 -0.91 12.87
CA GLY A 25 5.47 0.37 12.79
C GLY A 25 4.76 1.50 13.56
N ALA A 26 3.43 1.42 13.66
CA ALA A 26 2.61 2.32 14.48
C ALA A 26 2.61 1.95 15.99
N GLY A 27 3.31 0.88 16.39
CA GLY A 27 3.40 0.41 17.78
C GLY A 27 2.11 -0.19 18.33
N LEU A 28 1.21 -0.66 17.46
CA LEU A 28 -0.09 -1.22 17.87
C LEU A 28 -0.04 -2.73 18.15
N ILE A 29 0.83 -3.43 17.43
CA ILE A 29 1.05 -4.88 17.55
C ILE A 29 2.55 -5.20 17.44
N THR A 30 2.93 -6.42 17.85
CA THR A 30 4.26 -6.98 17.59
C THR A 30 4.12 -8.28 16.82
N LEU A 31 4.91 -8.46 15.76
CA LEU A 31 4.97 -9.66 14.92
C LEU A 31 6.20 -10.50 15.26
N ASN A 32 6.08 -11.82 15.16
CA ASN A 32 7.20 -12.76 15.31
C ASN A 32 7.91 -13.10 13.98
N VAL A 33 7.66 -12.32 12.93
CA VAL A 33 8.31 -12.46 11.63
C VAL A 33 8.91 -11.13 11.20
N SER A 34 10.02 -11.21 10.46
CA SER A 34 10.71 -10.08 9.87
C SER A 34 10.03 -9.60 8.58
N SER A 35 10.30 -8.35 8.20
CA SER A 35 9.65 -7.65 7.07
C SER A 35 9.95 -8.22 5.68
N ASP A 36 10.89 -9.15 5.56
CA ASP A 36 11.20 -9.91 4.36
C ASP A 36 10.32 -11.17 4.20
N LYS A 37 9.47 -11.49 5.18
CA LYS A 37 8.55 -12.62 5.16
C LYS A 37 7.10 -12.15 5.16
N LEU A 38 6.22 -12.97 4.57
CA LEU A 38 4.78 -12.74 4.68
C LEU A 38 4.33 -12.94 6.13
N ALA A 39 3.69 -11.90 6.67
CA ALA A 39 3.00 -11.94 7.95
C ALA A 39 1.52 -12.23 7.75
N SER A 40 0.94 -12.92 8.73
CA SER A 40 -0.49 -13.13 8.90
C SER A 40 -0.87 -12.80 10.34
N GLN A 41 -2.18 -12.79 10.65
CA GLN A 41 -2.63 -12.57 12.03
C GLN A 41 -2.06 -13.61 13.02
N ALA A 42 -1.74 -14.82 12.56
CA ALA A 42 -1.10 -15.85 13.39
C ALA A 42 0.31 -15.48 13.86
N ASN A 43 0.93 -14.47 13.25
CA ASN A 43 2.25 -13.97 13.62
C ASN A 43 2.21 -12.90 14.71
N ILE A 44 1.03 -12.47 15.16
CA ILE A 44 0.88 -11.44 16.18
C ILE A 44 1.17 -12.05 17.56
N VAL A 45 2.22 -11.56 18.21
CA VAL A 45 2.64 -12.01 19.55
C VAL A 45 2.33 -11.00 20.66
N GLU A 46 2.12 -9.73 20.31
CA GLU A 46 1.60 -8.74 21.25
C GLU A 46 0.48 -7.91 20.61
N ASN A 47 -0.61 -7.73 21.36
CA ASN A 47 -1.75 -6.88 21.02
C ASN A 47 -2.30 -6.22 22.30
N LYS A 48 -1.55 -5.24 22.85
CA LYS A 48 -1.85 -4.62 24.16
C LYS A 48 -3.19 -3.89 24.20
N LYS A 49 -3.74 -3.54 23.04
CA LYS A 49 -5.00 -2.82 22.91
C LYS A 49 -6.19 -3.71 22.55
N ASP A 50 -6.00 -5.04 22.49
CA ASP A 50 -7.05 -5.98 22.12
C ASP A 50 -7.73 -5.60 20.79
N ILE A 51 -6.91 -5.20 19.82
CA ILE A 51 -7.37 -4.78 18.50
C ILE A 51 -7.94 -5.98 17.75
N THR A 52 -9.14 -5.84 17.21
CA THR A 52 -9.72 -6.80 16.28
C THR A 52 -9.35 -6.41 14.84
N ILE A 53 -8.66 -7.30 14.13
CA ILE A 53 -8.31 -7.09 12.74
C ILE A 53 -9.40 -7.70 11.85
N LYS A 54 -9.97 -6.88 10.97
CA LYS A 54 -10.98 -7.29 9.98
C LYS A 54 -10.36 -7.30 8.59
N GLU A 55 -10.15 -8.48 8.04
CA GLU A 55 -9.68 -8.65 6.67
C GLU A 55 -10.84 -8.48 5.69
N LEU A 56 -10.68 -7.58 4.72
CA LEU A 56 -11.66 -7.26 3.69
C LEU A 56 -10.97 -7.20 2.33
N ASP A 57 -11.75 -7.29 1.25
CA ASP A 57 -11.23 -6.95 -0.07
C ASP A 57 -10.66 -5.52 -0.04
N ALA A 58 -9.50 -5.31 -0.68
CA ALA A 58 -8.79 -4.04 -0.64
C ALA A 58 -9.67 -2.85 -1.06
N SER A 59 -10.60 -3.06 -2.01
CA SER A 59 -11.54 -2.03 -2.48
C SER A 59 -12.55 -1.57 -1.42
N GLN A 60 -12.75 -2.36 -0.36
CA GLN A 60 -13.73 -2.09 0.69
C GLN A 60 -13.13 -1.38 1.91
N THR A 61 -11.81 -1.38 2.08
CA THR A 61 -11.12 -0.80 3.25
C THR A 61 -11.46 0.69 3.46
N ALA A 62 -11.49 1.48 2.39
CA ALA A 62 -11.87 2.90 2.45
C ALA A 62 -13.33 3.09 2.91
N ARG A 63 -14.25 2.23 2.44
CA ARG A 63 -15.67 2.28 2.81
C ARG A 63 -15.90 1.86 4.25
N ALA A 64 -15.10 0.90 4.74
CA ALA A 64 -15.19 0.37 6.09
C ALA A 64 -14.93 1.42 7.17
N LEU A 65 -14.22 2.52 6.87
CA LEU A 65 -13.98 3.63 7.80
C LEU A 65 -15.24 4.22 8.46
N LYS A 66 -16.44 3.96 7.91
CA LYS A 66 -17.72 4.35 8.52
C LYS A 66 -18.16 3.45 9.69
N SER A 67 -17.56 2.28 9.84
CA SER A 67 -17.99 1.23 10.78
C SER A 67 -16.84 0.56 11.54
N VAL A 68 -15.60 1.04 11.38
CA VAL A 68 -14.41 0.62 12.12
C VAL A 68 -13.65 1.83 12.64
N ASP A 69 -12.76 1.63 13.61
CA ASP A 69 -11.99 2.72 14.24
C ASP A 69 -10.84 3.22 13.35
N ALA A 70 -10.27 2.34 12.52
CA ALA A 70 -9.25 2.68 11.53
C ALA A 70 -9.24 1.69 10.36
N ALA A 71 -8.67 2.09 9.23
CA ALA A 71 -8.43 1.20 8.11
C ALA A 71 -7.07 1.48 7.48
N ILE A 72 -6.44 0.43 6.97
CA ILE A 72 -5.27 0.54 6.09
C ILE A 72 -5.79 0.48 4.66
N VAL A 73 -5.52 1.54 3.89
CA VAL A 73 -6.14 1.75 2.57
C VAL A 73 -5.04 2.00 1.53
N ASN A 74 -5.06 1.25 0.42
CA ASN A 74 -4.14 1.51 -0.70
C ASN A 74 -4.49 2.83 -1.41
N ASN A 75 -3.47 3.53 -1.91
CA ASN A 75 -3.63 4.85 -2.55
C ASN A 75 -4.67 4.86 -3.68
N ASN A 76 -4.69 3.82 -4.51
CA ASN A 76 -5.64 3.69 -5.63
C ASN A 76 -7.11 3.65 -5.20
N TYR A 77 -7.41 3.32 -3.93
CA TYR A 77 -8.75 3.39 -3.35
C TYR A 77 -8.96 4.64 -2.50
N ALA A 78 -7.92 5.13 -1.82
CA ALA A 78 -7.99 6.35 -1.02
C ALA A 78 -8.23 7.61 -1.87
N VAL A 79 -7.57 7.75 -3.02
CA VAL A 79 -7.75 8.92 -3.92
C VAL A 79 -9.19 9.03 -4.43
N PRO A 80 -9.81 8.00 -5.06
CA PRO A 80 -11.20 8.11 -5.53
C PRO A 80 -12.22 8.22 -4.40
N ALA A 81 -11.93 7.65 -3.23
CA ALA A 81 -12.75 7.81 -2.03
C ALA A 81 -12.64 9.21 -1.39
N LYS A 82 -11.76 10.07 -1.92
CA LYS A 82 -11.50 11.44 -1.43
C LYS A 82 -11.14 11.47 0.06
N LEU A 83 -10.38 10.48 0.52
CA LEU A 83 -9.86 10.48 1.88
C LEU A 83 -8.85 11.63 2.02
N ASP A 84 -8.97 12.38 3.12
CA ASP A 84 -7.97 13.40 3.44
C ASP A 84 -6.72 12.73 4.02
N TYR A 85 -5.61 12.77 3.28
CA TYR A 85 -4.35 12.20 3.74
C TYR A 85 -3.80 12.88 5.01
N LYS A 86 -4.26 14.10 5.33
CA LYS A 86 -3.94 14.75 6.61
C LYS A 86 -4.59 14.05 7.80
N SER A 87 -5.67 13.28 7.59
CA SER A 87 -6.28 12.45 8.63
C SER A 87 -5.57 11.11 8.82
N SER A 88 -4.48 10.84 8.08
CA SER A 88 -3.69 9.62 8.24
C SER A 88 -3.09 9.58 9.65
N LEU A 89 -3.37 8.50 10.38
CA LEU A 89 -2.81 8.27 11.72
C LEU A 89 -1.34 7.83 11.66
N TYR A 90 -0.94 7.19 10.56
CA TYR A 90 0.41 6.69 10.34
C TYR A 90 0.64 6.51 8.84
N LYS A 91 1.80 6.98 8.37
CA LYS A 91 2.28 6.75 7.01
C LYS A 91 3.42 5.76 7.05
N GLU A 92 3.35 4.71 6.23
CA GLU A 92 4.43 3.76 6.06
C GLU A 92 5.73 4.49 5.70
N LYS A 93 6.84 4.11 6.36
CA LYS A 93 8.14 4.71 6.13
C LYS A 93 8.73 4.13 4.85
N ALA A 94 9.35 4.99 4.05
CA ALA A 94 10.17 4.55 2.93
C ALA A 94 11.56 4.18 3.46
N ASP A 95 11.75 2.93 3.86
CA ASP A 95 13.03 2.37 4.29
C ASP A 95 13.68 1.52 3.18
N GLU A 96 14.75 0.78 3.52
CA GLU A 96 15.45 -0.12 2.60
C GLU A 96 14.55 -1.20 1.98
N ASN A 97 13.47 -1.56 2.66
CA ASN A 97 12.51 -2.56 2.21
C ASN A 97 11.40 -1.98 1.33
N ALA A 98 11.35 -0.64 1.15
CA ALA A 98 10.30 0.01 0.38
C ALA A 98 10.28 -0.37 -1.10
N LYS A 99 11.40 -0.88 -1.66
CA LYS A 99 11.49 -1.31 -3.07
C LYS A 99 10.48 -2.41 -3.42
N GLN A 100 10.14 -3.29 -2.48
CA GLN A 100 9.16 -4.36 -2.71
C GLN A 100 7.74 -3.83 -2.95
N TRP A 101 7.48 -2.56 -2.56
CA TRP A 101 6.20 -1.90 -2.70
C TRP A 101 6.09 -0.98 -3.91
N PHE A 102 7.11 -0.95 -4.76
CA PHE A 102 7.08 -0.12 -5.96
C PHE A 102 6.06 -0.68 -6.94
N ASN A 103 5.13 0.17 -7.38
CA ASN A 103 4.27 -0.16 -8.51
C ASN A 103 5.12 -0.30 -9.79
N ILE A 104 4.80 -1.30 -10.59
CA ILE A 104 5.56 -1.64 -11.80
C ILE A 104 4.66 -1.77 -13.02
N LEU A 105 5.20 -1.43 -14.19
CA LEU A 105 4.61 -1.82 -15.48
C LEU A 105 5.00 -3.27 -15.75
N THR A 106 4.01 -4.14 -15.94
CA THR A 106 4.22 -5.58 -16.18
C THR A 106 3.84 -5.97 -17.61
N GLY A 107 4.50 -6.99 -18.14
CA GLY A 107 4.24 -7.56 -19.45
C GLY A 107 4.43 -9.08 -19.42
N LYS A 108 3.86 -9.78 -20.41
CA LYS A 108 4.10 -11.23 -20.55
C LYS A 108 5.60 -11.49 -20.78
N LYS A 109 6.11 -12.61 -20.27
CA LYS A 109 7.47 -13.07 -20.57
C LYS A 109 7.67 -13.15 -22.10
N GLY A 110 8.74 -12.55 -22.61
CA GLY A 110 9.04 -12.48 -24.04
C GLY A 110 8.25 -11.42 -24.81
N TRP A 111 7.62 -10.45 -24.13
CA TRP A 111 6.96 -9.31 -24.77
C TRP A 111 7.88 -8.56 -25.75
N GLU A 112 9.20 -8.62 -25.55
CA GLU A 112 10.20 -7.99 -26.42
C GLU A 112 10.18 -8.55 -27.85
N LYS A 113 9.69 -9.78 -28.03
CA LYS A 113 9.53 -10.43 -29.35
C LYS A 113 8.15 -10.17 -29.97
N SER A 114 7.23 -9.57 -29.21
CA SER A 114 5.88 -9.31 -29.72
C SER A 114 5.88 -8.16 -30.73
N PRO A 115 4.90 -8.11 -31.66
CA PRO A 115 4.70 -6.96 -32.54
C PRO A 115 4.49 -5.63 -31.77
N LYS A 116 4.13 -5.71 -30.48
CA LYS A 116 3.91 -4.55 -29.60
C LYS A 116 5.19 -4.04 -28.94
N ALA A 117 6.33 -4.70 -29.11
CA ALA A 117 7.57 -4.35 -28.39
C ALA A 117 8.00 -2.89 -28.59
N LYS A 118 7.90 -2.36 -29.82
CA LYS A 118 8.21 -0.96 -30.12
C LYS A 118 7.26 -0.01 -29.38
N ALA A 119 5.96 -0.30 -29.37
CA ALA A 119 4.95 0.50 -28.69
C ALA A 119 5.12 0.46 -27.17
N ILE A 120 5.42 -0.70 -26.58
CA ILE A 120 5.66 -0.84 -25.14
C ILE A 120 6.91 -0.04 -24.72
N LYS A 121 8.00 -0.11 -25.47
CA LYS A 121 9.20 0.71 -25.21
C LYS A 121 8.90 2.21 -25.31
N ALA A 122 8.09 2.62 -26.28
CA ALA A 122 7.66 4.01 -26.42
C ALA A 122 6.78 4.46 -25.22
N LEU A 123 5.88 3.60 -24.75
CA LEU A 123 5.04 3.85 -23.58
C LEU A 123 5.90 4.06 -22.32
N VAL A 124 6.90 3.21 -22.07
CA VAL A 124 7.79 3.35 -20.91
C VAL A 124 8.52 4.70 -20.95
N LYS A 125 9.08 5.07 -22.11
CA LYS A 125 9.74 6.38 -22.30
C LYS A 125 8.79 7.55 -22.09
N ALA A 126 7.55 7.46 -22.57
CA ALA A 126 6.56 8.50 -22.39
C ALA A 126 6.12 8.63 -20.92
N TYR A 127 6.04 7.51 -20.19
CA TYR A 127 5.69 7.48 -18.77
C TYR A 127 6.80 8.10 -17.90
N GLN A 128 8.06 7.80 -18.21
CA GLN A 128 9.22 8.21 -17.39
C GLN A 128 9.77 9.58 -17.82
N THR A 129 8.94 10.62 -17.75
CA THR A 129 9.31 12.01 -18.05
C THR A 129 9.11 12.94 -16.86
N ASP A 130 9.81 14.07 -16.82
CA ASP A 130 9.61 15.07 -15.76
C ASP A 130 8.21 15.69 -15.78
N GLU A 131 7.57 15.75 -16.95
CA GLU A 131 6.18 16.19 -17.08
C GLU A 131 5.22 15.22 -16.38
N VAL A 132 5.32 13.92 -16.69
CA VAL A 132 4.49 12.89 -16.05
C VAL A 132 4.78 12.79 -14.55
N LYS A 133 6.03 12.97 -14.13
CA LYS A 133 6.42 13.08 -12.71
C LYS A 133 5.65 14.18 -11.98
N LYS A 134 5.63 15.39 -12.56
CA LYS A 134 4.88 16.55 -12.02
C LYS A 134 3.39 16.28 -11.98
N ILE A 135 2.84 15.65 -13.02
CA ILE A 135 1.43 15.28 -13.09
C ILE A 135 1.08 14.31 -11.95
N ILE A 136 1.81 13.20 -11.79
CA ILE A 136 1.57 12.19 -10.75
C ILE A 136 1.56 12.83 -9.36
N ILE A 137 2.57 13.65 -9.04
CA ILE A 137 2.66 14.33 -7.74
C ILE A 137 1.48 15.27 -7.54
N LYS A 138 1.12 16.07 -8.56
CA LYS A 138 0.02 17.03 -8.47
C LYS A 138 -1.33 16.33 -8.32
N THR A 139 -1.64 15.32 -9.13
CA THR A 139 -2.96 14.67 -9.15
C THR A 139 -3.17 13.75 -7.97
N SER A 140 -2.10 13.21 -7.38
CA SER A 140 -2.17 12.41 -6.15
C SER A 140 -2.03 13.25 -4.88
N ASN A 141 -1.86 14.57 -4.97
CA ASN A 141 -1.57 15.45 -3.83
C ASN A 141 -0.33 15.00 -3.03
N GLY A 142 0.73 14.58 -3.72
CA GLY A 142 2.00 14.14 -3.14
C GLY A 142 1.98 12.74 -2.52
N VAL A 143 0.94 11.96 -2.77
CA VAL A 143 0.77 10.61 -2.23
C VAL A 143 1.51 9.57 -3.07
N ASP A 144 1.38 9.66 -4.39
CA ASP A 144 2.10 8.80 -5.31
C ASP A 144 3.45 9.45 -5.65
N LEU A 145 4.52 8.70 -5.41
CA LEU A 145 5.89 9.17 -5.58
C LEU A 145 6.55 8.43 -6.75
N PRO A 146 6.91 9.13 -7.83
CA PRO A 146 7.76 8.59 -8.89
C PRO A 146 9.09 8.06 -8.36
N VAL A 147 9.58 6.94 -8.94
CA VAL A 147 10.77 6.22 -8.44
C VAL A 147 11.83 5.95 -9.51
N TRP A 148 11.67 6.47 -10.73
CA TRP A 148 12.61 6.18 -11.84
C TRP A 148 13.89 7.03 -11.85
N ASP A 149 14.06 7.93 -10.87
CA ASP A 149 15.32 8.66 -10.64
C ASP A 149 16.11 8.13 -9.43
N LYS A 150 15.64 7.04 -8.80
CA LYS A 150 16.22 6.47 -7.58
C LYS A 150 17.10 5.26 -7.85
#